data_AF-A0A2E4STP3-F1
#
_entry.id   AF-A0A2E4STP3-F1
#
_cell.length_a   1.000
_cell.length_b   1.000
_cell.length_c   1.000
_cell.angle_alpha   90.00
_cell.angle_beta   90.00
_cell.angle_gamma   90.00
#
_symmetry.space_group_name_H-M   'P 1'
#
loop_
_entity.id
_entity.type
_entity.pdbx_description
1 polymer ?
#
loop_
_entity_poly.entity_id
_entity_poly.type
_entity_poly.pdbx_seq_one_letter_code
_entity_poly.pdbx_strand_id
1 'polypeptide(L)'
;MPASPIIEELAAISVGIVDGAPRLDLPYVEDSTAEVDFNVVMTGSGRFVEVQGTAEGQAFERSELDALVDLAAMGIAQIVSAQRAVLATPPADRS
;
A
#
# COMPACT_ATOMS: atom_id res chain seq x y z
N MET A 1 24.74 -13.55 16.62
CA MET A 1 24.00 -13.75 15.35
C MET A 1 24.52 -12.74 14.34
N PRO A 2 24.63 -13.08 13.04
CA PRO A 2 24.93 -12.06 12.03
C PRO A 2 23.86 -10.97 12.07
N ALA A 3 24.23 -9.74 11.71
CA ALA A 3 23.29 -8.64 11.58
C ALA A 3 22.20 -9.00 10.56
N SER A 4 20.96 -8.53 10.79
CA SER A 4 19.86 -8.73 9.84
C SER A 4 20.24 -8.14 8.48
N PRO A 5 20.02 -8.87 7.37
CA PRO A 5 20.20 -8.31 6.02
C PRO A 5 19.04 -7.39 5.61
N ILE A 6 17.95 -7.35 6.39
CA ILE A 6 16.79 -6.48 6.14
C ILE A 6 17.18 -5.05 6.54
N ILE A 7 17.04 -4.13 5.60
CA ILE A 7 17.49 -2.73 5.74
C ILE A 7 16.39 -1.85 6.35
N GLU A 8 15.14 -2.02 5.91
CA GLU A 8 13.95 -1.36 6.47
C GLU A 8 12.69 -2.17 6.16
N GLU A 9 11.56 -1.78 6.76
CA GLU A 9 10.25 -2.39 6.48
C GLU A 9 9.76 -2.05 5.06
N LEU A 10 8.87 -2.90 4.55
CA LEU A 10 8.24 -2.70 3.25
C LEU A 10 6.77 -3.13 3.36
N ALA A 11 5.89 -2.32 2.78
CA ALA A 11 4.46 -2.56 2.76
C ALA A 11 3.87 -2.11 1.43
N ALA A 12 2.75 -2.72 1.07
CA ALA A 12 2.01 -2.42 -0.13
C ALA A 12 0.51 -2.38 0.17
N ILE A 13 -0.23 -1.57 -0.57
CA ILE A 13 -1.70 -1.49 -0.47
C ILE A 13 -2.30 -1.14 -1.83
N SER A 14 -3.52 -1.62 -2.07
CA SER A 14 -4.33 -1.22 -3.22
C SER A 14 -5.12 0.05 -2.91
N VAL A 15 -5.25 0.92 -3.90
CA VAL A 15 -6.13 2.10 -3.90
C VAL A 15 -6.80 2.22 -5.25
N GLY A 16 -7.97 2.84 -5.32
CA GLY A 16 -8.62 3.08 -6.60
C GLY A 16 -9.79 4.04 -6.51
N ILE A 17 -10.44 4.29 -7.64
CA ILE A 17 -11.62 5.16 -7.74
C ILE A 17 -12.85 4.29 -7.98
N VAL A 18 -13.82 4.41 -7.08
CA VAL A 18 -15.11 3.71 -7.14
C VAL A 18 -16.21 4.76 -6.98
N ASP A 19 -17.13 4.82 -7.94
CA ASP A 19 -18.19 5.83 -8.01
C ASP A 19 -17.66 7.27 -7.89
N GLY A 20 -16.54 7.57 -8.55
CA GLY A 20 -15.87 8.88 -8.51
C GLY A 20 -15.19 9.25 -7.18
N ALA A 21 -15.06 8.31 -6.23
CA ALA A 21 -14.41 8.56 -4.93
C ALA A 21 -13.15 7.69 -4.74
N PRO A 22 -12.03 8.28 -4.25
CA PRO A 22 -10.85 7.51 -3.85
C PRO A 22 -11.14 6.55 -2.69
N ARG A 23 -10.70 5.31 -2.83
CA ARG A 23 -10.86 4.22 -1.85
C ARG A 23 -9.52 3.56 -1.55
N LEU A 24 -9.39 3.10 -0.31
CA LEU A 24 -8.24 2.38 0.21
C LEU A 24 -8.62 0.92 0.43
N ASP A 25 -7.69 0.02 0.12
CA ASP A 25 -7.82 -1.42 0.38
C ASP A 25 -9.05 -2.02 -0.31
N LEU A 26 -9.10 -1.89 -1.64
CA LEU A 26 -10.23 -2.35 -2.43
C LEU A 26 -10.42 -3.88 -2.30
N PRO A 27 -11.54 -4.37 -1.75
CA PRO A 27 -11.86 -5.79 -1.80
C PRO A 27 -12.20 -6.19 -3.24
N TYR A 28 -11.92 -7.45 -3.62
CA TYR A 28 -12.04 -7.98 -4.99
C TYR A 28 -13.33 -7.58 -5.76
N VAL A 29 -14.45 -7.46 -5.05
CA VAL A 29 -15.74 -7.07 -5.67
C VAL A 29 -15.70 -5.63 -6.18
N GLU A 30 -15.08 -4.72 -5.42
CA GLU A 30 -14.93 -3.31 -5.78
C GLU A 30 -13.82 -3.13 -6.82
N ASP A 31 -12.75 -3.93 -6.73
CA ASP A 31 -11.63 -3.97 -7.69
C ASP A 31 -12.10 -4.32 -9.12
N SER A 32 -13.03 -5.27 -9.26
CA SER A 32 -13.59 -5.67 -10.57
C SER A 32 -14.43 -4.59 -11.28
N THR A 33 -14.73 -3.50 -10.58
CA THR A 33 -15.56 -2.39 -11.07
C THR A 33 -14.88 -1.04 -10.94
N ALA A 34 -13.64 -1.00 -10.45
CA ALA A 34 -12.93 0.25 -10.24
C ALA A 34 -12.60 0.90 -11.60
N GLU A 35 -12.81 2.21 -11.71
CA GLU A 35 -12.47 2.95 -12.92
C GLU A 35 -10.94 3.04 -13.09
N VAL A 36 -10.25 3.03 -11.95
CA VAL A 36 -8.80 3.19 -11.81
C VAL A 36 -8.35 2.35 -10.63
N ASP A 37 -7.36 1.49 -10.84
CA ASP A 37 -6.72 0.66 -9.81
C ASP A 37 -5.23 0.99 -9.69
N PHE A 38 -4.72 1.02 -8.46
CA PHE A 38 -3.33 1.29 -8.16
C PHE A 38 -2.84 0.33 -7.08
N ASN A 39 -1.67 -0.25 -7.32
CA ASN A 39 -0.87 -0.94 -6.34
C ASN A 39 0.34 -0.08 -5.98
N VAL A 40 0.44 0.30 -4.71
CA VAL A 40 1.51 1.17 -4.22
C VAL A 40 2.36 0.41 -3.23
N VAL A 41 3.68 0.46 -3.43
CA VAL A 41 4.68 -0.14 -2.55
C VAL A 41 5.58 0.95 -1.99
N MET A 42 5.68 1.02 -0.67
CA MET A 42 6.53 1.98 0.02
C MET A 42 7.37 1.32 1.10
N THR A 43 8.49 1.96 1.38
CA THR A 43 9.35 1.58 2.49
C THR A 43 8.84 2.13 3.82
N GLY A 44 9.34 1.58 4.94
CA GLY A 44 9.00 2.01 6.30
C GLY A 44 9.38 3.45 6.63
N SER A 45 10.27 4.07 5.85
CA SER A 45 10.61 5.50 5.92
C SER A 45 9.77 6.38 4.99
N GLY A 46 8.80 5.81 4.27
CA GLY A 46 7.86 6.53 3.40
C GLY A 46 8.37 6.79 1.99
N ARG A 47 9.41 6.07 1.53
CA ARG A 47 9.91 6.21 0.16
C ARG A 47 9.14 5.28 -0.78
N PHE A 48 8.78 5.77 -1.96
CA PHE A 48 8.18 4.93 -3.00
C PHE A 48 9.19 3.94 -3.56
N VAL A 49 8.79 2.67 -3.60
CA VAL A 49 9.50 1.59 -4.31
C VAL A 49 8.84 1.38 -5.66
N GLU A 50 7.50 1.34 -5.68
CA GLU A 50 6.71 1.12 -6.88
C GLU A 50 5.36 1.83 -6.75
N VAL A 51 4.92 2.43 -7.86
CA VAL A 51 3.56 2.93 -8.04
C VAL A 51 3.13 2.40 -9.39
N GLN A 52 2.28 1.38 -9.39
CA GLN A 52 1.70 0.82 -10.60
C GLN A 52 0.21 1.14 -10.57
N GLY A 53 -0.28 1.76 -11.64
CA GLY A 53 -1.71 2.00 -11.79
C GLY A 53 -2.17 1.74 -13.21
N THR A 54 -3.41 1.27 -13.34
CA THR A 54 -4.08 1.06 -14.62
C THR A 54 -5.42 1.79 -14.58
N ALA A 55 -5.87 2.22 -15.76
CA ALA A 55 -7.18 2.80 -15.91
C ALA A 55 -8.05 1.83 -16.73
N GLU A 56 -9.13 1.34 -16.14
CA GLU A 56 -10.09 0.46 -16.80
C GLU A 56 -11.21 1.29 -17.44
N GLY A 57 -10.86 2.08 -18.46
CA GLY A 57 -11.84 2.81 -19.28
C GLY A 57 -11.39 4.19 -19.70
N GLN A 58 -11.49 5.16 -18.80
CA GLN A 58 -11.05 6.54 -19.03
C GLN A 58 -9.71 6.80 -18.36
N ALA A 59 -8.88 7.66 -18.95
CA ALA A 59 -7.66 8.11 -18.29
C ALA A 59 -8.01 8.92 -17.03
N PHE A 60 -7.18 8.77 -15.99
CA PHE A 60 -7.31 9.55 -14.76
C PHE A 60 -6.55 10.87 -14.83
N GLU A 61 -7.02 11.83 -14.05
CA GLU A 61 -6.41 13.13 -13.88
C GLU A 61 -5.21 13.07 -12.94
N ARG A 62 -4.30 14.04 -13.06
CA ARG A 62 -3.16 14.14 -12.15
C ARG A 62 -3.60 14.28 -10.68
N SER A 63 -4.69 15.00 -10.44
CA SER A 63 -5.21 15.21 -9.08
C SER A 63 -5.76 13.93 -8.45
N GLU A 64 -6.29 13.01 -9.26
CA GLU A 64 -6.75 11.69 -8.83
C GLU A 64 -5.57 10.81 -8.43
N LEU A 65 -4.51 10.79 -9.25
CA LEU A 65 -3.25 10.12 -8.90
C LEU A 65 -2.70 10.60 -7.56
N ASP A 66 -2.61 11.92 -7.36
CA ASP A 66 -2.07 12.50 -6.12
C ASP A 66 -2.94 12.06 -4.91
N ALA A 67 -4.26 12.10 -5.03
CA ALA A 67 -5.18 11.68 -3.97
C ALA A 67 -5.05 10.18 -3.62
N LEU A 68 -4.91 9.32 -4.63
CA LEU A 68 -4.72 7.88 -4.45
C LEU A 68 -3.38 7.57 -3.77
N VAL A 69 -2.30 8.23 -4.20
CA VAL A 69 -0.97 8.05 -3.63
C VAL A 69 -0.91 8.55 -2.18
N ASP A 70 -1.54 9.67 -1.86
CA ASP A 70 -1.67 10.17 -0.48
C ASP A 70 -2.42 9.18 0.40
N LEU A 71 -3.52 8.62 -0.10
CA LEU A 71 -4.32 7.63 0.61
C LEU A 71 -3.53 6.33 0.85
N ALA A 72 -2.79 5.86 -0.16
CA ALA A 72 -1.92 4.70 -0.05
C ALA A 72 -0.81 4.92 0.99
N ALA A 73 -0.17 6.11 0.99
CA ALA A 73 0.86 6.45 1.96
C ALA A 73 0.34 6.39 3.41
N MET A 74 -0.89 6.87 3.63
CA MET A 74 -1.56 6.76 4.94
C MET A 74 -1.80 5.30 5.35
N GLY A 75 -2.32 4.47 4.44
CA GLY A 75 -2.56 3.05 4.70
C GLY A 75 -1.26 2.27 4.98
N ILE A 76 -0.22 2.51 4.18
CA ILE A 76 1.09 1.88 4.36
C ILE A 76 1.70 2.28 5.71
N ALA A 77 1.59 3.53 6.14
CA ALA A 77 2.06 3.94 7.47
C ALA A 77 1.39 3.14 8.60
N GLN A 78 0.10 2.82 8.47
CA GLN A 78 -0.62 1.97 9.43
C GLN A 78 -0.13 0.52 9.38
N ILE A 79 0.08 -0.05 8.20
CA ILE A 79 0.63 -1.41 8.03
C ILE A 79 2.02 -1.50 8.67
N VAL A 80 2.91 -0.55 8.38
CA VAL A 80 4.26 -0.52 8.95
C VAL A 80 4.22 -0.41 10.48
N SER A 81 3.29 0.38 11.03
CA SER A 81 3.07 0.45 12.48
C SER A 81 2.65 -0.91 13.06
N ALA A 82 1.72 -1.61 12.40
CA ALA A 82 1.27 -2.94 12.81
C ALA A 82 2.39 -3.99 12.70
N GLN A 83 3.17 -3.97 11.61
CA GLN A 83 4.35 -4.83 11.42
C GLN A 83 5.35 -4.64 12.58
N ARG A 84 5.69 -3.39 12.93
CA ARG A 84 6.57 -3.07 14.05
C ARG A 84 6.04 -3.58 15.38
N ALA A 85 4.74 -3.45 15.62
CA ALA A 85 4.12 -3.96 16.84
C ALA A 85 4.22 -5.48 16.96
N VAL A 86 3.98 -6.22 15.87
CA VAL A 86 4.05 -7.69 15.84
C VAL A 86 5.49 -8.19 15.98
N LEU A 87 6.45 -7.52 15.32
CA LEU A 87 7.86 -7.91 15.31
C LEU A 87 8.66 -7.41 16.53
N ALA A 88 8.05 -6.61 17.40
CA ALA A 88 8.68 -6.09 18.61
C ALA A 88 9.13 -7.21 19.58
N THR A 89 8.48 -8.38 19.51
CA THR A 89 8.87 -9.55 20.30
C THR A 89 9.38 -10.65 19.36
N PRO A 90 10.57 -11.22 19.61
CA PRO A 90 11.04 -12.37 18.85
C PRO A 90 10.02 -13.53 18.96
N PRO A 91 9.76 -14.27 17.88
CA PRO A 91 8.94 -15.47 17.97
C PRO A 91 9.57 -16.46 18.95
N ALA A 92 8.72 -17.24 19.64
CA ALA A 92 9.19 -18.30 20.52
C ALA A 92 10.08 -19.29 19.74
N ASP A 93 11.12 -19.79 20.40
CA ASP A 93 11.98 -20.82 19.81
C ASP A 93 11.11 -22.01 19.37
N ARG A 94 11.25 -22.38 18.10
CA ARG A 94 10.61 -23.57 17.55
C ARG A 94 11.38 -24.80 18.03
N SER A 95 11.15 -25.20 19.27
CA SER A 95 11.64 -26.47 19.85
C SER A 95 10.93 -27.67 19.27
#